data_AF-A0A5X6ERW6-F1
#
_entry.id   AF-A0A5X6ERW6-F1
#
_cell.length_a   1.000
_cell.length_b   1.000
_cell.length_c   1.000
_cell.angle_alpha   90.00
_cell.angle_beta   90.00
_cell.angle_gamma   90.00
#
_symmetry.space_group_name_H-M   'P 1'
#
loop_
_entity.id
_entity.type
_entity.pdbx_description
1 polymer ?
#
loop_
_entity_poly.entity_id
_entity_poly.type
_entity_poly.pdbx_seq_one_letter_code
_entity_poly.pdbx_strand_id
1 'polypeptide(L)'
;EVEDLLFEIRRGDLFDYSLLLHLPVAVQNQTIAFYDALDNTFFEHPLYFAQLMVQHGAWIIPDNLRFQRRLLRWFSTLHWGIAELLPVALAWQEAEPDNATPGYYYLAQRVFCGEGDSLLPELYAQWWAHPSTQLDDLLLRWCRQHRPDFFPLLVMAVEGREQVDINAEQLLYIPGSSARSCLLWAEALHSGALSPLSESFIARRLNYGAPAVSEAHSQHPYWLLYQVADSLACAEEPSAALLQSLVTKLDAPDICPLEALVIRGLLGRAAAVATPCEAVVADEEPVTTVTSPSTEESGGGFGLWQVIKIILFIGVVGHVLRQFMH
;
A
#
# COMPACT_ATOMS: atom_id res chain seq x y z
N GLU A 1 -18.79 -38.39 -7.88
CA GLU A 1 -19.95 -38.71 -7.03
C GLU A 1 -19.58 -39.19 -5.63
N VAL A 2 -18.97 -40.37 -5.43
CA VAL A 2 -18.61 -40.84 -4.07
C VAL A 2 -17.43 -40.07 -3.47
N GLU A 3 -16.43 -39.70 -4.28
CA GLU A 3 -15.29 -38.90 -3.84
C GLU A 3 -15.68 -37.45 -3.51
N ASP A 4 -16.61 -36.85 -4.26
CA ASP A 4 -17.19 -35.53 -3.98
C ASP A 4 -18.00 -35.55 -2.68
N LEU A 5 -18.80 -36.60 -2.46
CA LEU A 5 -19.56 -36.79 -1.21
C LEU A 5 -18.62 -36.95 -0.01
N LEU A 6 -17.54 -37.71 -0.14
CA LEU A 6 -16.52 -37.88 0.91
C LEU A 6 -15.67 -36.61 1.12
N PHE A 7 -15.56 -35.76 0.12
CA PHE A 7 -14.94 -34.44 0.23
C PHE A 7 -15.84 -33.49 1.03
N GLU A 8 -17.13 -33.42 0.69
CA GLU A 8 -18.12 -32.59 1.41
C GLU A 8 -18.31 -33.04 2.87
N ILE A 9 -18.38 -34.36 3.13
CA ILE A 9 -18.44 -34.88 4.50
C ILE A 9 -17.18 -34.55 5.32
N ARG A 10 -16.00 -34.49 4.68
CA ARG A 10 -14.74 -34.10 5.36
C ARG A 10 -14.62 -32.60 5.57
N ARG A 11 -15.20 -31.80 4.66
CA ARG A 11 -15.24 -30.34 4.73
C ARG A 11 -16.16 -29.87 5.87
N GLY A 12 -17.24 -30.60 6.12
CA GLY A 12 -18.21 -30.32 7.16
C GLY A 12 -19.06 -29.07 6.86
N ASP A 13 -20.06 -28.81 7.70
CA ASP A 13 -20.95 -27.66 7.52
C ASP A 13 -20.19 -26.32 7.66
N LEU A 14 -20.58 -25.32 6.86
CA LEU A 14 -19.98 -23.98 6.89
C LEU A 14 -20.20 -23.29 8.25
N PHE A 15 -21.37 -23.51 8.85
CA PHE A 15 -21.78 -23.04 10.16
C PHE A 15 -22.87 -23.95 10.72
N ASP A 16 -23.25 -23.74 11.97
CA ASP A 16 -24.34 -24.48 12.61
C ASP A 16 -25.71 -24.09 12.02
N TYR A 17 -26.30 -24.95 11.18
CA TYR A 17 -27.59 -24.71 10.54
C TYR A 17 -28.76 -24.62 11.54
N SER A 18 -28.59 -25.08 12.78
CA SER A 18 -29.63 -24.91 13.81
C SER A 18 -29.93 -23.44 14.10
N LEU A 19 -28.98 -22.55 13.83
CA LEU A 19 -29.13 -21.10 13.93
C LEU A 19 -30.18 -20.54 12.98
N LEU A 20 -30.55 -21.27 11.92
CA LEU A 20 -31.57 -20.84 10.95
C LEU A 20 -32.97 -21.37 11.26
N LEU A 21 -33.16 -22.23 12.28
CA LEU A 21 -34.44 -22.91 12.54
C LEU A 21 -35.61 -21.95 12.84
N HIS A 22 -35.30 -20.73 13.25
CA HIS A 22 -36.30 -19.68 13.48
C HIS A 22 -36.89 -19.10 12.18
N LEU A 23 -36.32 -19.41 11.02
CA LEU A 23 -36.73 -18.93 9.70
C LEU A 23 -37.63 -19.96 8.99
N PRO A 24 -38.44 -19.55 8.00
CA PRO A 24 -39.16 -20.49 7.14
C PRO A 24 -38.21 -21.43 6.38
N VAL A 25 -38.57 -22.70 6.22
CA VAL A 25 -37.72 -23.73 5.57
C VAL A 25 -37.19 -23.29 4.19
N ALA A 26 -38.01 -22.60 3.39
CA ALA A 26 -37.59 -22.08 2.10
C ALA A 26 -36.43 -21.07 2.22
N VAL A 27 -36.48 -20.20 3.24
CA VAL A 27 -35.43 -19.21 3.53
C VAL A 27 -34.19 -19.91 4.05
N GLN A 28 -34.32 -20.90 4.93
CA GLN A 28 -33.19 -21.69 5.42
C GLN A 28 -32.42 -22.33 4.25
N ASN A 29 -33.13 -23.04 3.37
CA ASN A 29 -32.53 -23.70 2.21
C ASN A 29 -31.86 -22.70 1.27
N GLN A 30 -32.47 -21.53 1.06
CA GLN A 30 -31.90 -20.48 0.22
C GLN A 30 -30.62 -19.89 0.85
N THR A 31 -30.60 -19.65 2.16
CA THR A 31 -29.43 -19.14 2.88
C THR A 31 -28.27 -20.14 2.86
N ILE A 32 -28.55 -21.43 3.07
CA ILE A 32 -27.54 -22.49 3.02
C ILE A 32 -26.96 -22.60 1.61
N ALA A 33 -27.83 -22.76 0.60
CA ALA A 33 -27.40 -22.86 -0.79
C ALA A 33 -26.60 -21.64 -1.25
N PHE A 34 -26.96 -20.45 -0.74
CA PHE A 34 -26.21 -19.25 -1.01
C PHE A 34 -24.79 -19.31 -0.43
N TYR A 35 -24.64 -19.68 0.84
CA TYR A 35 -23.31 -19.73 1.47
C TYR A 35 -22.43 -20.84 0.91
N ASP A 36 -23.01 -21.96 0.49
CA ASP A 36 -22.28 -23.01 -0.24
C ASP A 36 -21.79 -22.49 -1.59
N ALA A 37 -22.65 -21.78 -2.34
CA ALA A 37 -22.25 -21.14 -3.58
C ALA A 37 -21.18 -20.07 -3.36
N LEU A 38 -21.26 -19.30 -2.26
CA LEU A 38 -20.28 -18.28 -1.89
C LEU A 38 -18.91 -18.90 -1.58
N ASP A 39 -18.84 -19.94 -0.75
CA ASP A 39 -17.59 -20.62 -0.39
C ASP A 39 -16.95 -21.23 -1.66
N ASN A 40 -17.72 -21.94 -2.48
CA ASN A 40 -17.23 -22.49 -3.75
C ASN A 40 -16.76 -21.40 -4.72
N THR A 41 -17.51 -20.30 -4.84
CA THR A 41 -17.12 -19.18 -5.72
C THR A 41 -15.85 -18.49 -5.21
N PHE A 42 -15.69 -18.34 -3.90
CA PHE A 42 -14.51 -17.74 -3.31
C PHE A 42 -13.24 -18.55 -3.59
N PHE A 43 -13.29 -19.88 -3.43
CA PHE A 43 -12.09 -20.72 -3.57
C PHE A 43 -11.84 -21.22 -4.99
N GLU A 44 -12.87 -21.58 -5.75
CA GLU A 44 -12.72 -22.26 -7.03
C GLU A 44 -12.97 -21.33 -8.23
N HIS A 45 -13.85 -20.34 -8.06
CA HIS A 45 -14.41 -19.56 -9.16
C HIS A 45 -14.47 -18.04 -8.90
N PRO A 46 -13.37 -17.39 -8.45
CA PRO A 46 -13.40 -16.01 -7.95
C PRO A 46 -13.87 -14.97 -8.98
N LEU A 47 -13.71 -15.25 -10.29
CA LEU A 47 -14.18 -14.38 -11.37
C LEU A 47 -15.72 -14.23 -11.41
N TYR A 48 -16.47 -15.19 -10.88
CA TYR A 48 -17.93 -15.16 -10.84
C TYR A 48 -18.49 -14.52 -9.58
N PHE A 49 -17.63 -14.10 -8.65
CA PHE A 49 -18.03 -13.53 -7.37
C PHE A 49 -18.94 -12.32 -7.54
N ALA A 50 -18.58 -11.37 -8.42
CA ALA A 50 -19.39 -10.19 -8.67
C ALA A 50 -20.80 -10.54 -9.21
N GLN A 51 -20.91 -11.59 -10.05
CA GLN A 51 -22.19 -12.03 -10.59
C GLN A 51 -23.07 -12.66 -9.50
N LEU A 52 -22.46 -13.46 -8.63
CA LEU A 52 -23.12 -14.01 -7.46
C LEU A 52 -23.67 -12.87 -6.60
N MET A 53 -22.82 -11.90 -6.23
CA MET A 53 -23.20 -10.78 -5.38
C MET A 53 -24.40 -9.96 -5.91
N VAL A 54 -24.51 -9.77 -7.23
CA VAL A 54 -25.62 -9.03 -7.86
C VAL A 54 -26.95 -9.80 -7.77
N GLN A 55 -26.91 -11.13 -7.74
CA GLN A 55 -28.10 -11.97 -7.73
C GLN A 55 -28.74 -12.09 -6.34
N HIS A 56 -28.03 -11.68 -5.28
CA HIS A 56 -28.50 -11.85 -3.92
C HIS A 56 -29.13 -10.58 -3.34
N GLY A 57 -30.26 -10.78 -2.65
CA GLY A 57 -30.95 -9.75 -1.88
C GLY A 57 -30.35 -9.59 -0.47
N ALA A 58 -31.18 -9.21 0.50
CA ALA A 58 -30.76 -8.98 1.88
C ALA A 58 -30.08 -10.22 2.49
N TRP A 59 -28.96 -9.98 3.17
CA TRP A 59 -28.12 -11.04 3.74
C TRP A 59 -28.63 -11.47 5.11
N ILE A 60 -28.75 -12.79 5.31
CA ILE A 60 -29.01 -13.40 6.62
C ILE A 60 -27.70 -13.93 7.14
N ILE A 61 -27.06 -13.18 8.04
CA ILE A 61 -25.79 -13.59 8.65
C ILE A 61 -26.09 -14.39 9.92
N PRO A 62 -25.78 -15.70 9.97
CA PRO A 62 -26.00 -16.52 11.15
C PRO A 62 -25.17 -16.01 12.33
N ASP A 63 -25.70 -16.15 13.55
CA ASP A 63 -24.98 -15.82 14.77
C ASP A 63 -23.94 -16.88 15.14
N ASN A 64 -22.90 -16.96 14.30
CA ASN A 64 -21.79 -17.89 14.46
C ASN A 64 -20.48 -17.11 14.29
N LEU A 65 -19.79 -16.85 15.41
CA LEU A 65 -18.58 -16.02 15.41
C LEU A 65 -17.49 -16.53 14.45
N ARG A 66 -17.28 -17.85 14.35
CA ARG A 66 -16.26 -18.42 13.47
C ARG A 66 -16.60 -18.14 11.99
N PHE A 67 -17.87 -18.28 11.64
CA PHE A 67 -18.37 -18.04 10.29
C PHE A 67 -18.36 -16.54 9.94
N GLN A 68 -18.86 -15.69 10.84
CA GLN A 68 -18.83 -14.24 10.71
C GLN A 68 -17.41 -13.70 10.49
N ARG A 69 -16.43 -14.14 11.28
CA ARG A 69 -15.01 -13.78 11.11
C ARG A 69 -14.45 -14.28 9.77
N ARG A 70 -14.92 -15.44 9.29
CA ARG A 70 -14.53 -15.96 7.96
C ARG A 70 -15.08 -15.07 6.84
N LEU A 71 -16.35 -14.65 6.92
CA LEU A 71 -16.95 -13.73 5.95
C LEU A 71 -16.17 -12.40 5.89
N LEU A 72 -15.88 -11.80 7.05
CA LEU A 72 -15.09 -10.55 7.11
C LEU A 72 -13.74 -10.67 6.42
N ARG A 73 -13.04 -11.81 6.60
CA ARG A 73 -11.78 -12.10 5.91
C ARG A 73 -11.95 -12.16 4.41
N TRP A 74 -12.88 -12.98 3.93
CA TRP A 74 -13.11 -13.16 2.50
C TRP A 74 -13.47 -11.86 1.79
N PHE A 75 -14.44 -11.12 2.32
CA PHE A 75 -14.88 -9.86 1.75
C PHE A 75 -13.76 -8.81 1.76
N SER A 76 -12.92 -8.83 2.79
CA SER A 76 -11.76 -7.93 2.82
C SER A 76 -10.68 -8.31 1.83
N THR A 77 -10.42 -9.61 1.62
CA THR A 77 -9.50 -10.09 0.56
C THR A 77 -9.98 -9.71 -0.84
N LEU A 78 -11.30 -9.74 -1.05
CA LEU A 78 -11.92 -9.33 -2.32
C LEU A 78 -12.14 -7.82 -2.43
N HIS A 79 -11.78 -7.06 -1.40
CA HIS A 79 -11.96 -5.61 -1.31
C HIS A 79 -13.40 -5.16 -1.55
N TRP A 80 -14.35 -5.91 -0.99
CA TRP A 80 -15.77 -5.72 -1.21
C TRP A 80 -16.47 -5.38 0.10
N GLY A 81 -17.27 -4.31 0.09
CA GLY A 81 -17.99 -3.81 1.25
C GLY A 81 -19.39 -4.39 1.32
N ILE A 82 -19.75 -4.95 2.47
CA ILE A 82 -21.08 -5.47 2.77
C ILE A 82 -21.60 -4.76 4.01
N ALA A 83 -22.65 -3.96 3.83
CA ALA A 83 -23.21 -3.14 4.90
C ALA A 83 -23.68 -4.00 6.09
N GLU A 84 -24.20 -5.20 5.82
CA GLU A 84 -24.65 -6.15 6.83
C GLU A 84 -23.50 -6.74 7.67
N LEU A 85 -22.25 -6.68 7.18
CA LEU A 85 -21.07 -7.10 7.95
C LEU A 85 -20.50 -6.00 8.84
N LEU A 86 -20.90 -4.73 8.68
CA LEU A 86 -20.46 -3.64 9.55
C LEU A 86 -20.80 -3.86 11.04
N PRO A 87 -22.05 -4.19 11.44
CA PRO A 87 -22.36 -4.45 12.85
C PRO A 87 -21.60 -5.66 13.40
N VAL A 88 -21.32 -6.66 12.55
CA VAL A 88 -20.53 -7.85 12.91
C VAL A 88 -19.07 -7.47 13.18
N ALA A 89 -18.48 -6.63 12.33
CA ALA A 89 -17.11 -6.17 12.50
C ALA A 89 -16.96 -5.28 13.74
N LEU A 90 -17.92 -4.39 13.99
CA LEU A 90 -17.95 -3.54 15.18
C LEU A 90 -18.05 -4.39 16.45
N ALA A 91 -18.98 -5.34 16.50
CA ALA A 91 -19.13 -6.23 17.65
C ALA A 91 -17.86 -7.05 17.93
N TRP A 92 -17.13 -7.47 16.88
CA TRP A 92 -15.85 -8.14 17.07
C TRP A 92 -14.77 -7.20 17.63
N GLN A 93 -14.72 -5.95 17.16
CA GLN A 93 -13.79 -4.95 17.70
C GLN A 93 -14.07 -4.63 19.17
N GLU A 94 -15.34 -4.47 19.55
CA GLU A 94 -15.74 -4.21 20.93
C GLU A 94 -15.45 -5.40 21.86
N ALA A 95 -15.56 -6.63 21.35
CA ALA A 95 -15.27 -7.84 22.11
C ALA A 95 -13.77 -8.08 22.33
N GLU A 96 -12.90 -7.57 21.45
CA GLU A 96 -11.45 -7.76 21.50
C GLU A 96 -10.70 -6.41 21.30
N PRO A 97 -10.84 -5.43 22.21
CA PRO A 97 -10.32 -4.07 22.01
C PRO A 97 -8.79 -3.99 21.98
N ASP A 98 -8.11 -4.93 22.65
CA ASP A 98 -6.64 -5.00 22.68
C ASP A 98 -6.06 -5.67 21.41
N ASN A 99 -6.91 -6.20 20.54
CA ASN A 99 -6.51 -6.84 19.30
C ASN A 99 -6.67 -5.87 18.12
N ALA A 100 -5.57 -5.55 17.44
CA ALA A 100 -5.60 -4.67 16.27
C ALA A 100 -6.34 -5.28 15.06
N THR A 101 -6.46 -6.61 15.01
CA THR A 101 -7.03 -7.34 13.87
C THR A 101 -8.52 -7.04 13.64
N PRO A 102 -9.42 -7.12 14.64
CA PRO A 102 -10.80 -6.68 14.52
C PRO A 102 -10.96 -5.24 14.01
N GLY A 103 -10.16 -4.31 14.56
CA GLY A 103 -10.19 -2.89 14.17
C GLY A 103 -9.87 -2.70 12.69
N TYR A 104 -8.93 -3.47 12.15
CA TYR A 104 -8.66 -3.50 10.71
C TYR A 104 -9.90 -3.91 9.89
N TYR A 105 -10.58 -5.01 10.25
CA TYR A 105 -11.73 -5.49 9.47
C TYR A 105 -12.92 -4.52 9.52
N TYR A 106 -13.12 -3.83 10.64
CA TYR A 106 -14.15 -2.80 10.76
C TYR A 106 -13.87 -1.62 9.82
N LEU A 107 -12.65 -1.08 9.86
CA LEU A 107 -12.24 0.00 8.95
C LEU A 107 -12.28 -0.44 7.49
N ALA A 108 -11.84 -1.68 7.20
CA ALA A 108 -11.83 -2.23 5.85
C ALA A 108 -13.23 -2.24 5.25
N GLN A 109 -14.23 -2.75 5.98
CA GLN A 109 -15.61 -2.76 5.52
C GLN A 109 -16.15 -1.34 5.27
N ARG A 110 -15.83 -0.36 6.13
CA ARG A 110 -16.24 1.04 5.94
C ARG A 110 -15.63 1.67 4.68
N VAL A 111 -14.33 1.44 4.43
CA VAL A 111 -13.69 1.87 3.17
C VAL A 111 -14.34 1.20 1.96
N PHE A 112 -14.56 -0.12 1.99
CA PHE A 112 -15.11 -0.82 0.84
C PHE A 112 -16.59 -0.50 0.61
N CYS A 113 -17.33 -0.06 1.64
CA CYS A 113 -18.67 0.51 1.52
C CYS A 113 -18.67 1.97 1.01
N GLY A 114 -17.49 2.58 0.82
CA GLY A 114 -17.34 3.92 0.26
C GLY A 114 -17.51 5.06 1.27
N GLU A 115 -17.26 4.81 2.55
CA GLU A 115 -17.31 5.89 3.55
C GLU A 115 -16.19 6.91 3.31
N GLY A 116 -16.59 8.18 3.18
CA GLY A 116 -15.70 9.29 2.84
C GLY A 116 -14.94 9.89 4.01
N ASP A 117 -14.86 11.23 4.05
CA ASP A 117 -13.99 11.98 4.97
C ASP A 117 -14.23 11.73 6.46
N SER A 118 -15.41 11.25 6.87
CA SER A 118 -15.69 10.88 8.26
C SER A 118 -14.81 9.76 8.80
N LEU A 119 -14.34 8.87 7.92
CA LEU A 119 -13.52 7.71 8.28
C LEU A 119 -12.05 8.08 8.50
N LEU A 120 -11.57 9.16 7.88
CA LEU A 120 -10.14 9.48 7.82
C LEU A 120 -9.47 9.61 9.20
N PRO A 121 -10.07 10.26 10.23
CA PRO A 121 -9.45 10.36 11.55
C PRO A 121 -9.23 8.99 12.20
N GLU A 122 -10.22 8.09 12.11
CA GLU A 122 -10.14 6.75 12.69
C GLU A 122 -9.15 5.87 11.92
N LEU A 123 -9.18 5.92 10.59
CA LEU A 123 -8.25 5.20 9.72
C LEU A 123 -6.81 5.62 9.98
N TYR A 124 -6.58 6.93 10.10
CA TYR A 124 -5.26 7.48 10.42
C TYR A 124 -4.79 7.06 11.82
N ALA A 125 -5.67 7.12 12.83
CA ALA A 125 -5.33 6.72 14.20
C ALA A 125 -4.92 5.24 14.27
N GLN A 126 -5.67 4.35 13.60
CA GLN A 126 -5.33 2.93 13.54
C GLN A 126 -4.02 2.68 12.79
N TRP A 127 -3.83 3.35 11.64
CA TRP A 127 -2.59 3.26 10.87
C TRP A 127 -1.37 3.71 11.68
N TRP A 128 -1.52 4.78 12.47
CA TRP A 128 -0.45 5.30 13.32
C TRP A 128 -0.12 4.35 14.48
N ALA A 129 -1.14 3.77 15.12
CA ALA A 129 -0.96 2.85 16.24
C ALA A 129 -0.40 1.48 15.83
N HIS A 130 -0.82 0.97 14.66
CA HIS A 130 -0.52 -0.39 14.21
C HIS A 130 -0.11 -0.42 12.72
N PRO A 131 1.00 0.21 12.35
CA PRO A 131 1.38 0.36 10.95
C PRO A 131 1.63 -1.01 10.31
N SER A 132 0.99 -1.26 9.17
CA SER A 132 1.08 -2.52 8.42
C SER A 132 0.83 -2.30 6.93
N THR A 133 1.32 -3.21 6.09
CA THR A 133 1.09 -3.16 4.64
C THR A 133 -0.40 -3.21 4.28
N GLN A 134 -1.20 -3.93 5.06
CA GLN A 134 -2.66 -3.99 4.89
C GLN A 134 -3.33 -2.64 5.14
N LEU A 135 -2.91 -1.91 6.18
CA LEU A 135 -3.44 -0.58 6.46
C LEU A 135 -2.90 0.47 5.49
N ASP A 136 -1.68 0.31 4.97
CA ASP A 136 -1.18 1.14 3.87
C ASP A 136 -2.08 1.02 2.64
N ASP A 137 -2.35 -0.22 2.19
CA ASP A 137 -3.20 -0.49 1.03
C ASP A 137 -4.62 0.03 1.25
N LEU A 138 -5.12 -0.06 2.48
CA LEU A 138 -6.43 0.47 2.84
C LEU A 138 -6.48 2.00 2.77
N LEU A 139 -5.47 2.69 3.30
CA LEU A 139 -5.34 4.14 3.25
C LEU A 139 -5.14 4.64 1.82
N LEU A 140 -4.31 3.96 1.03
CA LEU A 140 -4.10 4.24 -0.39
C LEU A 140 -5.40 4.09 -1.17
N ARG A 141 -6.19 3.05 -0.92
CA ARG A 141 -7.49 2.84 -1.56
C ARG A 141 -8.48 3.96 -1.21
N TRP A 142 -8.60 4.28 0.07
CA TRP A 142 -9.47 5.37 0.52
C TRP A 142 -9.06 6.70 -0.13
N CYS A 143 -7.76 7.00 -0.14
CA CYS A 143 -7.20 8.20 -0.76
C CYS A 143 -7.49 8.26 -2.25
N ARG A 144 -7.34 7.15 -2.98
CA ARG A 144 -7.66 7.07 -4.41
C ARG A 144 -9.13 7.39 -4.70
N GLN A 145 -10.05 7.02 -3.81
CA GLN A 145 -11.49 7.21 -3.99
C GLN A 145 -11.94 8.63 -3.62
N HIS A 146 -11.41 9.20 -2.53
CA HIS A 146 -11.94 10.43 -1.96
C HIS A 146 -11.04 11.65 -2.15
N ARG A 147 -9.72 11.45 -2.31
CA ARG A 147 -8.70 12.51 -2.38
C ARG A 147 -7.63 12.17 -3.45
N PRO A 148 -8.02 12.02 -4.73
CA PRO A 148 -7.15 11.48 -5.78
C PRO A 148 -5.84 12.27 -5.96
N ASP A 149 -5.85 13.59 -5.79
CA ASP A 149 -4.64 14.42 -5.90
C ASP A 149 -3.66 14.26 -4.73
N PHE A 150 -4.07 13.66 -3.61
CA PHE A 150 -3.13 13.27 -2.55
C PHE A 150 -2.51 11.89 -2.81
N PHE A 151 -3.14 11.07 -3.65
CA PHE A 151 -2.73 9.68 -3.86
C PHE A 151 -1.27 9.55 -4.28
N PRO A 152 -0.74 10.35 -5.24
CA PRO A 152 0.65 10.18 -5.67
C PRO A 152 1.65 10.47 -4.56
N LEU A 153 1.34 11.49 -3.74
CA LEU A 153 2.16 11.91 -2.61
C LEU A 153 2.09 10.89 -1.47
N LEU A 154 0.91 10.32 -1.22
CA LEU A 154 0.71 9.28 -0.22
C LEU A 154 1.47 8.00 -0.58
N VAL A 155 1.51 7.60 -1.86
CA VAL A 155 2.32 6.46 -2.33
C VAL A 155 3.78 6.65 -1.93
N MET A 156 4.35 7.86 -2.13
CA MET A 156 5.74 8.14 -1.71
C MET A 156 5.92 8.06 -0.20
N ALA A 157 4.96 8.59 0.57
CA ALA A 157 5.04 8.57 2.03
C ALA A 157 4.97 7.15 2.60
N VAL A 158 4.09 6.32 2.04
CA VAL A 158 3.95 4.89 2.39
C VAL A 158 5.21 4.12 2.00
N GLU A 159 5.70 4.29 0.77
CA GLU A 159 6.94 3.66 0.31
C GLU A 159 8.10 4.04 1.22
N GLY A 160 8.21 5.33 1.58
CA GLY A 160 9.24 5.81 2.49
C GLY A 160 9.13 5.23 3.90
N ARG A 161 7.96 4.83 4.36
CA ARG A 161 7.84 4.14 5.65
C ARG A 161 8.50 2.76 5.62
N GLU A 162 8.47 2.09 4.47
CA GLU A 162 9.06 0.75 4.29
C GLU A 162 10.59 0.81 4.09
N GLN A 163 11.13 1.93 3.63
CA GLN A 163 12.56 2.11 3.35
C GLN A 163 13.34 2.55 4.60
N VAL A 164 13.38 1.68 5.61
CA VAL A 164 14.18 1.85 6.83
C VAL A 164 15.13 0.67 7.07
N ASP A 165 16.24 0.93 7.73
CA ASP A 165 17.21 -0.09 8.11
C ASP A 165 16.79 -0.85 9.38
N ILE A 166 17.66 -1.75 9.86
CA ILE A 166 17.43 -2.53 11.08
C ILE A 166 17.35 -1.66 12.36
N ASN A 167 17.84 -0.42 12.30
CA ASN A 167 17.82 0.56 13.38
C ASN A 167 16.68 1.57 13.23
N ALA A 168 15.77 1.36 12.26
CA ALA A 168 14.68 2.26 11.88
C ALA A 168 15.15 3.61 11.30
N GLU A 169 16.39 3.70 10.83
CA GLU A 169 16.91 4.87 10.12
C GLU A 169 16.45 4.84 8.65
N GLN A 170 16.16 6.02 8.10
CA GLN A 170 15.67 6.15 6.73
C GLN A 170 16.79 5.78 5.73
N LEU A 171 16.54 4.75 4.91
CA LEU A 171 17.47 4.38 3.84
C LEU A 171 17.46 5.42 2.72
N LEU A 172 18.61 5.65 2.10
CA LEU A 172 18.70 6.45 0.89
C LEU A 172 18.08 5.70 -0.28
N TYR A 173 17.00 6.23 -0.83
CA TYR A 173 16.36 5.73 -2.05
C TYR A 173 15.65 6.88 -2.77
N ILE A 174 15.35 6.69 -4.06
CA ILE A 174 14.60 7.67 -4.86
C ILE A 174 13.11 7.35 -4.72
N PRO A 175 12.28 8.23 -4.12
CA PRO A 175 10.85 8.03 -4.01
C PRO A 175 10.17 7.80 -5.36
N GLY A 176 9.23 6.86 -5.41
CA GLY A 176 8.54 6.49 -6.65
C GLY A 176 9.32 5.59 -7.60
N SER A 177 10.48 5.07 -7.18
CA SER A 177 11.31 4.20 -8.04
C SER A 177 10.96 2.72 -7.95
N SER A 178 10.20 2.29 -6.93
CA SER A 178 9.81 0.89 -6.83
C SER A 178 8.77 0.49 -7.88
N ALA A 179 8.79 -0.78 -8.29
CA ALA A 179 7.79 -1.33 -9.21
C ALA A 179 6.37 -1.21 -8.66
N ARG A 180 6.19 -1.31 -7.33
CA ARG A 180 4.89 -1.12 -6.66
C ARG A 180 4.40 0.32 -6.83
N SER A 181 5.24 1.32 -6.56
CA SER A 181 4.87 2.73 -6.74
C SER A 181 4.52 3.03 -8.20
N CYS A 182 5.32 2.55 -9.15
CA CYS A 182 5.05 2.71 -10.58
C CYS A 182 3.71 2.10 -10.99
N LEU A 183 3.38 0.89 -10.50
CA LEU A 183 2.10 0.23 -10.80
C LEU A 183 0.92 1.03 -10.21
N LEU A 184 1.01 1.43 -8.94
CA LEU A 184 -0.04 2.21 -8.26
C LEU A 184 -0.30 3.54 -8.98
N TRP A 185 0.75 4.24 -9.39
CA TRP A 185 0.65 5.48 -10.16
C TRP A 185 0.10 5.26 -11.56
N ALA A 186 0.51 4.19 -12.25
CA ALA A 186 -0.05 3.85 -13.54
C ALA A 186 -1.57 3.62 -13.42
N GLU A 187 -2.02 2.83 -12.44
CA GLU A 187 -3.46 2.62 -12.19
C GLU A 187 -4.20 3.94 -11.91
N ALA A 188 -3.62 4.82 -11.10
CA ALA A 188 -4.22 6.11 -10.79
C ALA A 188 -4.34 7.00 -12.03
N LEU A 189 -3.33 7.02 -12.90
CA LEU A 189 -3.36 7.77 -14.16
C LEU A 189 -4.49 7.28 -15.09
N HIS A 190 -4.73 5.97 -15.14
CA HIS A 190 -5.82 5.41 -15.95
C HIS A 190 -7.21 5.65 -15.38
N SER A 191 -7.33 6.07 -14.10
CA SER A 191 -8.63 6.31 -13.47
C SER A 191 -9.36 7.55 -13.98
N GLY A 192 -8.62 8.53 -14.53
CA GLY A 192 -9.17 9.82 -14.99
C GLY A 192 -9.66 10.74 -13.86
N ALA A 193 -9.33 10.44 -12.60
CA ALA A 193 -9.77 11.21 -11.43
C ALA A 193 -8.77 12.30 -10.97
N LEU A 194 -7.60 12.39 -11.60
CA LEU A 194 -6.51 13.26 -11.17
C LEU A 194 -6.62 14.66 -11.78
N SER A 195 -6.13 15.66 -11.06
CA SER A 195 -5.90 17.00 -11.59
C SER A 195 -4.72 17.03 -12.58
N PRO A 196 -4.64 18.04 -13.46
CA PRO A 196 -3.51 18.18 -14.38
C PRO A 196 -2.14 18.25 -13.69
N LEU A 197 -2.07 18.75 -12.46
CA LEU A 197 -0.82 18.77 -11.67
C LEU A 197 -0.39 17.34 -11.33
N SER A 198 -1.30 16.57 -10.74
CA SER A 198 -1.06 15.21 -10.30
C SER A 198 -0.78 14.26 -11.47
N GLU A 199 -1.50 14.44 -12.58
CA GLU A 199 -1.23 13.73 -13.84
C GLU A 199 0.17 14.04 -14.36
N SER A 200 0.54 15.32 -14.47
CA SER A 200 1.86 15.74 -14.95
C SER A 200 2.98 15.21 -14.05
N PHE A 201 2.75 15.23 -12.73
CA PHE A 201 3.67 14.65 -11.76
C PHE A 201 3.91 13.17 -12.04
N ILE A 202 2.84 12.35 -12.13
CA ILE A 202 2.96 10.91 -12.38
C ILE A 202 3.54 10.63 -13.77
N ALA A 203 3.03 11.29 -14.81
CA ALA A 203 3.42 11.06 -16.20
C ALA A 203 4.93 11.27 -16.38
N ARG A 204 5.51 12.30 -15.74
CA ARG A 204 6.95 12.56 -15.75
C ARG A 204 7.78 11.42 -15.15
N ARG A 205 7.25 10.71 -14.13
CA ARG A 205 7.94 9.60 -13.46
C ARG A 205 7.84 8.30 -14.24
N LEU A 206 6.68 8.05 -14.86
CA LEU A 206 6.49 6.88 -15.71
C LEU A 206 7.14 7.03 -17.08
N ASN A 207 7.29 8.26 -17.56
CA ASN A 207 7.91 8.60 -18.84
C ASN A 207 8.73 9.89 -18.74
N TYR A 208 10.07 9.76 -18.76
CA TYR A 208 11.00 10.90 -18.76
C TYR A 208 10.85 11.85 -19.97
N GLY A 209 10.10 11.48 -21.01
CA GLY A 209 9.76 12.37 -22.12
C GLY A 209 8.55 13.27 -21.86
N ALA A 210 7.76 13.00 -20.81
CA ALA A 210 6.58 13.79 -20.48
C ALA A 210 6.96 15.18 -19.92
N PRO A 211 6.10 16.20 -20.08
CA PRO A 211 6.34 17.53 -19.56
C PRO A 211 6.53 17.50 -18.04
N ALA A 212 7.49 18.30 -17.54
CA ALA A 212 7.71 18.46 -16.12
C ALA A 212 6.57 19.26 -15.47
N VAL A 213 6.40 19.07 -14.18
CA VAL A 213 5.56 19.93 -13.34
C VAL A 213 6.08 21.37 -13.45
N SER A 214 5.19 22.33 -13.73
CA SER A 214 5.56 23.72 -14.01
C SER A 214 4.68 24.72 -13.26
N GLU A 215 5.10 25.99 -13.23
CA GLU A 215 4.36 27.08 -12.58
C GLU A 215 2.94 27.28 -13.11
N ALA A 216 2.60 26.71 -14.27
CA ALA A 216 1.23 26.66 -14.78
C ALA A 216 0.24 26.02 -13.77
N HIS A 217 0.74 25.22 -12.83
CA HIS A 217 -0.05 24.57 -11.78
C HIS A 217 0.03 25.27 -10.41
N SER A 218 0.67 26.44 -10.31
CA SER A 218 0.92 27.16 -9.05
C SER A 218 -0.34 27.50 -8.24
N GLN A 219 -1.50 27.59 -8.90
CA GLN A 219 -2.79 27.84 -8.25
C GLN A 219 -3.37 26.62 -7.54
N HIS A 220 -2.79 25.43 -7.75
CA HIS A 220 -3.29 24.21 -7.13
C HIS A 220 -3.02 24.21 -5.61
N PRO A 221 -3.99 23.79 -4.76
CA PRO A 221 -3.84 23.84 -3.30
C PRO A 221 -2.66 23.00 -2.77
N TYR A 222 -2.28 21.96 -3.51
CA TYR A 222 -1.17 21.05 -3.15
C TYR A 222 0.14 21.38 -3.88
N TRP A 223 0.22 22.53 -4.55
CA TRP A 223 1.41 22.93 -5.31
C TRP A 223 2.71 22.79 -4.49
N LEU A 224 2.71 23.31 -3.25
CA LEU A 224 3.86 23.22 -2.35
C LEU A 224 4.30 21.76 -2.08
N LEU A 225 3.34 20.85 -1.86
CA LEU A 225 3.64 19.44 -1.62
C LEU A 225 4.26 18.79 -2.86
N TYR A 226 3.71 19.10 -4.02
CA TYR A 226 4.20 18.59 -5.30
C TYR A 226 5.58 19.12 -5.65
N GLN A 227 5.92 20.37 -5.32
CA GLN A 227 7.27 20.91 -5.54
C GLN A 227 8.32 20.13 -4.75
N VAL A 228 8.05 19.87 -3.46
CA VAL A 228 8.99 19.11 -2.62
C VAL A 228 9.07 17.66 -3.07
N ALA A 229 7.93 17.04 -3.39
CA ALA A 229 7.90 15.69 -3.94
C ALA A 229 8.64 15.57 -5.28
N ASP A 230 8.56 16.61 -6.13
CA ASP A 230 9.21 16.65 -7.43
C ASP A 230 10.73 16.64 -7.30
N SER A 231 11.29 17.51 -6.43
CA SER A 231 12.73 17.52 -6.10
C SER A 231 13.20 16.17 -5.56
N LEU A 232 12.49 15.61 -4.58
CA LEU A 232 12.87 14.32 -3.99
C LEU A 232 12.85 13.17 -5.01
N ALA A 233 11.82 13.11 -5.87
CA ALA A 233 11.72 12.10 -6.92
C ALA A 233 12.79 12.26 -8.03
N CYS A 234 13.36 13.46 -8.17
CA CYS A 234 14.49 13.74 -9.06
C CYS A 234 15.86 13.54 -8.37
N ALA A 235 15.89 13.04 -7.13
CA ALA A 235 17.09 12.93 -6.30
C ALA A 235 17.78 14.29 -6.04
N GLU A 236 17.00 15.38 -6.01
CA GLU A 236 17.46 16.73 -5.71
C GLU A 236 17.07 17.12 -4.28
N GLU A 237 17.89 17.94 -3.64
CA GLU A 237 17.60 18.49 -2.33
C GLU A 237 16.56 19.62 -2.45
N PRO A 238 15.39 19.51 -1.79
CA PRO A 238 14.39 20.58 -1.81
C PRO A 238 14.93 21.83 -1.11
N SER A 239 14.60 23.02 -1.63
CA SER A 239 15.08 24.26 -1.01
C SER A 239 14.60 24.42 0.44
N ALA A 240 15.47 24.97 1.30
CA ALA A 240 15.17 25.21 2.71
C ALA A 240 13.89 26.04 2.93
N ALA A 241 13.57 26.97 2.03
CA ALA A 241 12.35 27.77 2.11
C ALA A 241 11.07 26.94 1.92
N LEU A 242 11.09 25.95 1.01
CA LEU A 242 9.96 25.04 0.80
C LEU A 242 9.79 24.12 2.01
N LEU A 243 10.88 23.57 2.54
CA LEU A 243 10.85 22.72 3.73
C LEU A 243 10.33 23.47 4.95
N GLN A 244 10.79 24.72 5.16
CA GLN A 244 10.29 25.55 6.26
C GLN A 244 8.79 25.85 6.11
N SER A 245 8.32 26.06 4.89
CA SER A 245 6.89 26.26 4.61
C SER A 245 6.06 25.01 4.95
N LEU A 246 6.58 23.81 4.68
CA LEU A 246 5.95 22.55 5.08
C LEU A 246 5.91 22.38 6.61
N VAL A 247 6.98 22.71 7.31
CA VAL A 247 7.02 22.67 8.79
C VAL A 247 5.96 23.62 9.37
N THR A 248 5.91 24.86 8.90
CA THR A 248 4.88 25.82 9.35
C THR A 248 3.46 25.34 9.06
N LYS A 249 3.25 24.65 7.92
CA LYS A 249 1.95 24.05 7.60
C LYS A 249 1.62 22.87 8.52
N LEU A 250 2.60 22.05 8.88
CA LEU A 250 2.45 20.92 9.79
C LEU A 250 2.02 21.35 11.20
N ASP A 251 2.50 22.52 11.65
CA ASP A 251 2.18 23.09 12.96
C ASP A 251 0.79 23.76 13.02
N ALA A 252 0.06 23.83 11.90
CA ALA A 252 -1.27 24.40 11.85
C ALA A 252 -2.27 23.54 12.67
N PRO A 253 -3.11 24.15 13.52
CA PRO A 253 -4.00 23.43 14.43
C PRO A 253 -5.12 22.65 13.70
N ASP A 254 -5.43 23.01 12.46
CA ASP A 254 -6.50 22.47 11.62
C ASP A 254 -5.98 21.60 10.47
N ILE A 255 -4.72 21.13 10.54
CA ILE A 255 -4.16 20.30 9.48
C ILE A 255 -4.94 18.99 9.31
N CYS A 256 -5.26 18.67 8.06
CA CYS A 256 -5.87 17.40 7.69
C CYS A 256 -4.91 16.22 8.02
N PRO A 257 -5.39 15.11 8.64
CA PRO A 257 -4.53 13.97 8.98
C PRO A 257 -3.75 13.41 7.79
N LEU A 258 -4.37 13.35 6.61
CA LEU A 258 -3.72 12.89 5.38
C LEU A 258 -2.59 13.82 4.94
N GLU A 259 -2.82 15.13 5.03
CA GLU A 259 -1.80 16.12 4.68
C GLU A 259 -0.64 16.08 5.67
N ALA A 260 -0.92 15.97 6.97
CA ALA A 260 0.10 15.82 8.00
C ALA A 260 0.97 14.57 7.77
N LEU A 261 0.36 13.45 7.36
CA LEU A 261 1.07 12.21 7.02
C LEU A 261 2.01 12.43 5.83
N VAL A 262 1.51 13.03 4.75
CA VAL A 262 2.31 13.32 3.55
C VAL A 262 3.46 14.26 3.88
N ILE A 263 3.21 15.35 4.62
CA ILE A 263 4.26 16.30 5.01
C ILE A 263 5.35 15.60 5.83
N ARG A 264 4.98 14.78 6.83
CA ARG A 264 5.96 14.01 7.62
C ARG A 264 6.78 13.07 6.74
N GLY A 265 6.15 12.40 5.79
CA GLY A 265 6.85 11.53 4.83
C GLY A 265 7.86 12.30 3.99
N LEU A 266 7.47 13.44 3.42
CA LEU A 266 8.35 14.29 2.62
C LEU A 266 9.51 14.86 3.44
N LEU A 267 9.25 15.35 4.66
CA LEU A 267 10.28 15.89 5.55
C LEU A 267 11.28 14.81 6.00
N GLY A 268 10.79 13.62 6.37
CA GLY A 268 11.66 12.49 6.73
C GLY A 268 12.58 12.09 5.58
N ARG A 269 12.07 12.14 4.34
CA ARG A 269 12.86 11.85 3.14
C ARG A 269 13.88 12.95 2.83
N ALA A 270 13.50 14.22 2.96
CA ALA A 270 14.43 15.33 2.79
C ALA A 270 15.60 15.26 3.79
N ALA A 271 15.32 14.89 5.05
CA ALA A 271 16.35 14.70 6.08
C ALA A 271 17.32 13.56 5.71
N ALA A 272 16.82 12.45 5.16
CA ALA A 272 17.65 11.35 4.71
C ALA A 272 18.59 11.72 3.55
N VAL A 273 18.15 12.60 2.64
CA VAL A 273 18.97 13.11 1.53
C VAL A 273 20.04 14.09 2.02
N ALA A 274 19.72 14.92 3.03
CA ALA A 274 20.63 15.92 3.58
C ALA A 274 21.72 15.32 4.50
N THR A 275 21.52 14.10 5.02
CA THR A 275 22.51 13.45 5.89
C THR A 275 23.61 12.83 5.01
N PRO A 276 24.85 13.32 5.05
CA PRO A 276 25.94 12.69 4.31
C PRO A 276 26.13 11.28 4.88
N CYS A 277 26.29 10.27 4.03
CA CYS A 277 26.91 9.03 4.47
C CYS A 277 28.27 9.41 5.05
N GLU A 278 28.41 9.45 6.36
CA GLU A 278 29.70 9.28 7.00
C GLU A 278 30.17 7.91 6.55
N ALA A 279 30.97 7.91 5.48
CA ALA A 279 31.80 6.79 5.15
C ALA A 279 32.51 6.44 6.45
N VAL A 280 32.27 5.22 6.92
CA VAL A 280 33.09 4.56 7.92
C VAL A 280 34.51 4.63 7.41
N VAL A 281 35.21 5.71 7.74
CA VAL A 281 36.66 5.73 7.82
C VAL A 281 36.90 4.78 8.99
N ALA A 282 37.15 3.52 8.64
CA ALA A 282 37.75 2.62 9.58
C ALA A 282 38.99 3.35 10.12
N ASP A 283 38.98 3.66 11.41
CA ASP A 283 40.18 3.94 12.17
C ASP A 283 41.07 2.69 12.05
N GLU A 284 41.85 2.62 10.97
CA GLU A 284 43.02 1.75 10.94
C GLU A 284 44.12 2.48 11.72
N GLU A 285 44.36 2.02 12.95
CA GLU A 285 45.57 2.32 13.68
C GLU A 285 46.81 2.00 12.81
N PRO A 286 47.89 2.82 12.88
CA PRO A 286 48.95 2.79 11.90
C PRO A 286 49.90 1.61 12.15
N VAL A 287 49.90 0.61 11.28
CA VAL A 287 51.02 -0.34 11.19
C VAL A 287 52.06 0.19 10.21
N THR A 288 53.26 0.36 10.76
CA THR A 288 54.49 0.85 10.16
C THR A 288 54.95 0.12 8.89
N THR A 289 55.15 0.91 7.82
CA THR A 289 56.23 0.89 6.81
C THR A 289 56.69 -0.44 6.20
N VAL A 290 56.53 -0.58 4.87
CA VAL A 290 57.66 -0.76 3.92
C VAL A 290 57.33 -0.06 2.58
N THR A 291 58.39 0.59 2.07
CA THR A 291 58.61 1.51 0.94
C THR A 291 58.16 1.13 -0.48
N SER A 292 57.85 2.22 -1.21
CA SER A 292 57.52 2.50 -2.63
C SER A 292 58.57 2.06 -3.69
N PRO A 293 58.35 2.14 -5.04
CA PRO A 293 58.02 3.41 -5.75
C PRO A 293 57.08 3.36 -6.99
N SER A 294 56.29 4.44 -7.09
CA SER A 294 55.85 5.23 -8.26
C SER A 294 55.59 4.61 -9.64
N THR A 295 54.40 4.88 -10.20
CA THR A 295 54.27 5.63 -11.47
C THR A 295 52.94 6.39 -11.49
N GLU A 296 52.99 7.69 -11.76
CA GLU A 296 51.84 8.55 -12.08
C GLU A 296 51.32 8.28 -13.49
N GLU A 297 50.00 8.34 -13.69
CA GLU A 297 49.28 8.97 -14.81
C GLU A 297 47.77 8.70 -14.60
N SER A 298 46.98 9.71 -14.22
CA SER A 298 46.16 10.53 -15.13
C SER A 298 44.94 9.81 -15.73
N GLY A 299 43.75 10.12 -15.17
CA GLY A 299 42.46 10.18 -15.87
C GLY A 299 41.79 8.86 -16.33
N GLY A 300 40.57 8.63 -15.86
CA GLY A 300 39.58 7.89 -16.66
C GLY A 300 38.72 6.85 -15.92
N GLY A 301 37.41 6.96 -16.16
CA GLY A 301 36.52 5.80 -16.26
C GLY A 301 35.79 5.41 -14.98
N PHE A 302 34.64 6.04 -14.73
CA PHE A 302 33.55 5.40 -13.98
C PHE A 302 33.22 4.09 -14.72
N GLY A 303 33.72 2.99 -14.16
CA GLY A 303 34.30 1.90 -14.93
C GLY A 303 33.28 0.99 -15.63
N LEU A 304 33.57 0.68 -16.90
CA LEU A 304 33.08 -0.47 -17.67
C LEU A 304 33.00 -1.77 -16.85
N TRP A 305 33.80 -1.90 -15.79
CA TRP A 305 33.79 -3.03 -14.88
C TRP A 305 32.49 -3.20 -14.08
N GLN A 306 31.80 -2.11 -13.72
CA GLN A 306 30.46 -2.18 -13.10
C GLN A 306 29.39 -2.59 -14.12
N VAL A 307 29.50 -2.13 -15.38
CA VAL A 307 28.60 -2.52 -16.47
C VAL A 307 28.78 -4.00 -16.82
N ILE A 308 30.02 -4.50 -16.84
CA ILE A 308 30.33 -5.92 -17.03
C ILE A 308 29.73 -6.76 -15.89
N LYS A 309 29.78 -6.29 -14.64
CA LYS A 309 29.11 -6.98 -13.52
C LYS A 309 27.60 -7.07 -13.68
N ILE A 310 26.93 -6.00 -14.13
CA ILE A 310 25.48 -5.99 -14.36
C ILE A 310 25.10 -6.95 -15.50
N ILE A 311 25.84 -6.95 -16.60
CA ILE A 311 25.58 -7.84 -17.75
C ILE A 311 25.78 -9.31 -17.34
N LEU A 312 26.81 -9.61 -16.56
CA LEU A 312 27.09 -10.97 -16.08
C LEU A 312 26.02 -11.45 -15.09
N PHE A 313 25.48 -10.55 -14.26
CA PHE A 313 24.37 -10.85 -13.34
C PHE A 313 23.05 -11.14 -14.08
N ILE A 314 22.72 -10.34 -15.11
CA ILE A 314 21.54 -10.58 -15.96
C ILE A 314 21.69 -11.90 -16.74
N GLY A 315 22.90 -12.22 -17.21
CA GLY A 315 23.18 -13.49 -17.89
C GLY A 315 23.00 -14.73 -16.99
N VAL A 316 23.43 -14.64 -15.72
CA VAL A 316 23.28 -15.73 -14.74
C VAL A 316 21.81 -15.91 -14.34
N VAL A 317 21.07 -14.82 -14.10
CA VAL A 317 19.63 -14.88 -13.79
C VAL A 317 18.83 -15.42 -14.98
N GLY A 318 19.18 -15.03 -16.20
CA GLY A 318 18.57 -15.57 -17.42
C GLY A 318 18.86 -17.07 -17.65
N HIS A 319 20.08 -17.54 -17.31
CA HIS A 319 20.44 -18.96 -17.42
C HIS A 319 19.73 -19.82 -16.37
N VAL A 320 19.56 -19.31 -15.15
CA VAL A 320 18.83 -20.01 -14.07
C VAL A 320 17.33 -20.09 -14.39
N LEU A 321 16.72 -19.02 -14.91
CA LEU A 321 15.32 -19.03 -15.35
C LEU A 321 15.06 -19.99 -16.51
N ARG A 322 16.03 -20.15 -17.43
CA ARG A 322 15.91 -21.09 -18.55
C ARG A 322 16.00 -22.57 -18.14
N GLN A 323 16.64 -22.87 -17.01
CA GLN A 323 16.66 -24.23 -16.42
C GLN A 323 15.37 -24.59 -15.68
N PHE A 324 14.52 -23.62 -15.33
CA PHE A 324 13.22 -23.84 -14.69
C PHE A 324 12.05 -23.93 -15.67
N MET A 325 12.26 -23.61 -16.96
CA MET A 325 11.22 -23.59 -18.00
C MET A 325 11.35 -24.71 -19.05
N HIS A 326 12.11 -25.77 -18.76
CA HIS A 326 12.11 -27.01 -19.55
C HIS A 326 12.00 -28.25 -18.68
#